data_AF-A0A0A0KGR3-F1
#
_entry.id   AF-A0A0A0KGR3-F1
#
_cell.length_a   1.000
_cell.length_b   1.000
_cell.length_c   1.000
_cell.angle_alpha   90.00
_cell.angle_beta   90.00
_cell.angle_gamma   90.00
#
_symmetry.space_group_name_H-M   'P 1'
#
loop_
_entity.id
_entity.type
_entity.pdbx_description
1 polymer ?
#
loop_
_entity_poly.entity_id
_entity_poly.type
_entity_poly.pdbx_seq_one_letter_code
_entity_poly.pdbx_strand_id
1 'polypeptide(L)'
;MVSGIAVVLLIGLWLSTYTPGLLHWWVSQNWIPSTSVLEKNPIFFNERDIDILKTIPGFPMLSKRMLKEQRVFDTLRSDFMMAFGKWEFDPLELSNPYGGNESSVHIWQGCEDKVVPVELQRYVSSQLPWIEYHEVIDGGHLIIHYKGLFDTILRSLLLGEEAVSYRPKPLTPKFVS
;
A
#
# COMPACT_ATOMS: atom_id res chain seq x y z
N MET A 1 -21.45 -5.88 0.34
CA MET A 1 -20.39 -5.23 -0.46
C MET A 1 -19.10 -6.05 -0.53
N VAL A 2 -18.70 -6.73 0.55
CA VAL A 2 -17.49 -7.59 0.63
C VAL A 2 -17.43 -8.71 -0.41
N SER A 3 -18.57 -9.31 -0.78
CA SER A 3 -18.64 -10.42 -1.74
C SER A 3 -18.23 -10.02 -3.18
N GLY A 4 -18.47 -8.77 -3.60
CA GLY A 4 -18.15 -8.34 -4.97
C GLY A 4 -16.66 -8.16 -5.22
N ILE A 5 -15.94 -7.55 -4.28
CA ILE A 5 -14.49 -7.29 -4.39
C ILE A 5 -13.71 -8.61 -4.35
N ALA A 6 -14.09 -9.53 -3.46
CA ALA A 6 -13.45 -10.85 -3.38
C ALA A 6 -13.57 -11.63 -4.69
N VAL A 7 -14.74 -11.62 -5.34
CA VAL A 7 -14.95 -12.26 -6.64
C VAL A 7 -14.09 -11.63 -7.73
N VAL A 8 -13.97 -10.30 -7.75
CA VAL A 8 -13.11 -9.60 -8.71
C VAL A 8 -11.63 -9.97 -8.51
N LEU A 9 -11.15 -10.03 -7.26
CA LEU A 9 -9.78 -10.44 -6.96
C LEU A 9 -9.50 -11.88 -7.39
N LEU A 10 -10.43 -12.81 -7.12
CA LEU A 10 -10.30 -14.20 -7.53
C LEU A 10 -10.28 -14.38 -9.05
N ILE A 11 -11.15 -13.66 -9.77
CA ILE A 11 -11.14 -13.65 -11.24
C ILE A 11 -9.83 -13.06 -11.77
N GLY A 12 -9.36 -11.95 -11.19
CA GLY A 12 -8.09 -11.34 -11.55
C GLY A 12 -6.90 -12.28 -11.33
N LEU A 13 -6.90 -13.02 -10.22
CA LEU A 13 -5.85 -13.99 -9.89
C LEU A 13 -5.88 -15.18 -10.87
N TRP A 14 -7.08 -15.65 -11.20
CA TRP A 14 -7.26 -16.72 -12.18
C TRP A 14 -6.76 -16.30 -13.57
N LEU A 15 -7.15 -15.12 -14.06
CA LEU A 15 -6.67 -14.57 -15.33
C LEU A 15 -5.16 -14.40 -15.35
N SER A 16 -4.60 -13.87 -14.26
CA SER A 16 -3.16 -13.70 -14.08
C SER A 16 -2.44 -15.05 -14.13
N THR A 17 -2.99 -16.08 -13.51
CA THR A 17 -2.34 -17.40 -13.45
C THR A 17 -2.42 -18.15 -14.78
N TYR A 18 -3.61 -18.24 -15.37
CA TYR A 18 -3.88 -19.20 -16.46
C TYR A 18 -3.88 -18.58 -17.86
N THR A 19 -4.20 -17.29 -17.99
CA THR A 19 -4.34 -16.64 -19.31
C THR A 19 -3.65 -15.27 -19.36
N PRO A 20 -2.36 -15.17 -18.99
CA PRO A 20 -1.65 -13.89 -18.87
C PRO A 20 -1.58 -13.11 -20.18
N GLY A 21 -1.46 -13.77 -21.33
CA GLY A 21 -1.46 -13.11 -22.63
C GLY A 21 -2.81 -12.45 -22.97
N LEU A 22 -3.93 -13.09 -22.60
CA LEU A 22 -5.26 -12.51 -22.77
C LEU A 22 -5.45 -11.32 -21.82
N LEU A 23 -5.00 -11.45 -20.58
CA LEU A 23 -5.03 -10.36 -19.60
C LEU A 23 -4.19 -9.17 -20.07
N HIS A 24 -2.98 -9.41 -20.59
CA HIS A 24 -2.10 -8.36 -21.12
C HIS A 24 -2.72 -7.67 -22.33
N TRP A 25 -3.26 -8.45 -23.27
CA TRP A 25 -4.02 -7.93 -24.39
C TRP A 25 -5.19 -7.08 -23.91
N TRP A 26 -5.93 -7.52 -22.90
CA TRP A 26 -7.08 -6.79 -22.37
C TRP A 26 -6.69 -5.45 -21.72
N VAL A 27 -5.69 -5.43 -20.84
CA VAL A 27 -5.26 -4.20 -20.14
C VAL A 27 -4.52 -3.20 -21.05
N SER A 28 -4.00 -3.65 -22.20
CA SER A 28 -3.33 -2.79 -23.18
C SER A 28 -4.29 -2.06 -24.13
N GLN A 29 -5.59 -2.37 -24.08
CA GLN A 29 -6.61 -1.76 -24.94
C GLN A 29 -6.86 -0.28 -24.59
N ASN A 30 -6.86 0.59 -25.63
CA ASN A 30 -7.01 2.04 -25.43
C ASN A 30 -8.44 2.47 -25.06
N TRP A 31 -9.44 1.67 -25.44
CA TRP A 31 -10.88 1.97 -25.32
C TRP A 31 -11.49 1.58 -23.97
N ILE A 32 -10.74 0.84 -23.14
CA ILE A 32 -11.08 0.65 -21.73
C ILE A 32 -10.59 1.89 -20.99
N PRO A 33 -11.40 2.59 -20.19
CA PRO A 33 -10.96 3.74 -19.42
C PRO A 33 -9.69 3.39 -18.64
N SER A 34 -8.66 4.24 -18.70
CA SER A 34 -7.47 3.99 -17.89
C SER A 34 -7.89 4.09 -16.44
N THR A 35 -7.67 3.04 -15.67
CA THR A 35 -7.67 3.04 -14.21
C THR A 35 -6.52 3.91 -13.64
N SER A 36 -6.00 4.87 -14.40
CA SER A 36 -4.59 5.35 -14.35
C SER A 36 -4.15 5.91 -13.01
N VAL A 37 -5.10 6.22 -12.14
CA VAL A 37 -4.94 6.21 -10.69
C VAL A 37 -6.32 5.74 -10.21
N LEU A 38 -6.44 5.03 -9.10
CA LEU A 38 -7.64 5.20 -8.27
C LEU A 38 -7.94 6.70 -8.29
N GLU A 39 -9.09 7.12 -8.86
CA GLU A 39 -9.48 8.52 -8.95
C GLU A 39 -9.13 9.20 -7.62
N LYS A 40 -8.86 10.51 -7.57
CA LYS A 40 -8.72 11.28 -6.31
C LYS A 40 -10.04 11.23 -5.52
N ASN A 41 -10.40 10.02 -5.14
CA ASN A 41 -11.69 9.56 -4.78
C ASN A 41 -11.54 9.45 -3.28
N PRO A 42 -12.29 10.28 -2.56
CA PRO A 42 -12.20 10.32 -1.11
C PRO A 42 -12.61 8.99 -0.46
N ILE A 43 -13.09 8.00 -1.22
CA ILE A 43 -13.32 6.64 -0.75
C ILE A 43 -12.00 5.93 -0.38
N PHE A 44 -10.92 6.11 -1.17
CA PHE A 44 -9.67 5.36 -0.96
C PHE A 44 -8.56 6.19 -0.31
N PHE A 45 -8.65 7.52 -0.44
CA PHE A 45 -7.60 8.43 0.00
C PHE A 45 -8.15 9.43 1.03
N ASN A 46 -7.32 9.78 2.00
CA ASN A 46 -7.63 10.90 2.90
C ASN A 46 -7.31 12.24 2.23
N GLU A 47 -7.61 13.35 2.91
CA GLU A 47 -7.43 14.70 2.35
C GLU A 47 -5.96 14.98 1.99
N ARG A 48 -5.01 14.45 2.77
CA ARG A 48 -3.58 14.62 2.53
C ARG A 48 -3.07 13.82 1.36
N ASP A 49 -3.50 12.56 1.23
CA ASP A 49 -3.19 11.72 0.08
C ASP A 49 -3.66 12.39 -1.20
N ILE A 50 -4.85 13.02 -1.19
CA ILE A 50 -5.38 13.77 -2.33
C ILE A 50 -4.46 14.96 -2.67
N ASP A 51 -3.95 15.69 -1.69
CA ASP A 51 -3.00 16.78 -1.91
C ASP A 51 -1.66 16.29 -2.46
N ILE A 52 -1.16 15.16 -1.98
CA ILE A 52 0.03 14.50 -2.54
C ILE A 52 -0.22 14.11 -4.01
N LEU A 53 -1.37 13.50 -4.31
CA LEU A 53 -1.76 13.12 -5.68
C LEU A 53 -1.94 14.32 -6.64
N LYS A 54 -2.02 15.56 -6.14
CA LYS A 54 -1.94 16.77 -6.99
C LYS A 54 -0.50 17.12 -7.37
N THR A 55 0.47 16.67 -6.60
CA THR A 55 1.88 17.06 -6.70
C THR A 55 2.74 15.99 -7.38
N ILE A 56 2.45 14.71 -7.14
CA ILE A 56 3.20 13.60 -7.74
C ILE A 56 2.67 13.26 -9.14
N PRO A 57 3.50 12.71 -10.06
CA PRO A 57 3.07 12.31 -11.41
C PRO A 57 2.13 11.09 -11.45
N GLY A 58 1.56 10.69 -10.30
CA GLY A 58 0.79 9.46 -10.12
C GLY A 58 1.69 8.24 -10.02
N PHE A 59 1.19 7.08 -10.47
CA PHE A 59 1.89 5.80 -10.46
C PHE A 59 2.29 5.43 -11.90
N PRO A 60 3.52 5.76 -12.36
CA PRO A 60 3.89 5.64 -13.76
C PRO A 60 3.74 4.22 -14.29
N MET A 61 4.08 3.22 -13.48
CA MET A 61 4.04 1.80 -13.82
C MET A 61 2.61 1.30 -14.10
N LEU A 62 1.60 1.91 -13.47
CA LEU A 62 0.18 1.63 -13.69
C LEU A 62 -0.41 2.41 -14.89
N SER A 63 0.38 3.27 -15.53
CA SER A 63 -0.10 3.99 -16.72
C SER A 63 -0.31 3.02 -17.89
N LYS A 64 -1.34 3.28 -18.70
CA LYS A 64 -1.63 2.51 -19.92
C LYS A 64 -0.42 2.35 -20.83
N ARG A 65 0.42 3.39 -20.94
CA ARG A 65 1.62 3.37 -21.78
C ARG A 65 2.62 2.33 -21.26
N MET A 66 2.85 2.29 -19.96
CA MET A 66 3.77 1.34 -19.34
C MET A 66 3.20 -0.07 -19.31
N LEU A 67 1.89 -0.25 -19.08
CA LEU A 67 1.24 -1.57 -19.11
C LEU A 67 1.32 -2.28 -20.48
N LYS A 68 1.55 -1.55 -21.58
CA LYS A 68 1.82 -2.15 -22.90
C LYS A 68 3.17 -2.84 -22.96
N GLU A 69 4.13 -2.42 -22.13
CA GLU A 69 5.43 -3.06 -22.07
C GLU A 69 5.29 -4.39 -21.33
N GLN A 70 5.65 -5.48 -22.01
CA GLN A 70 5.56 -6.85 -21.47
C GLN A 70 6.23 -6.97 -20.10
N ARG A 71 7.43 -6.38 -19.96
CA ARG A 71 8.20 -6.41 -18.71
C ARG A 71 7.44 -5.77 -17.55
N VAL A 72 6.84 -4.61 -17.76
CA VAL A 72 6.07 -3.90 -16.74
C VAL A 72 4.84 -4.70 -16.35
N PHE A 73 4.12 -5.23 -17.34
CA PHE A 73 2.97 -6.09 -17.10
C PHE A 73 3.35 -7.34 -16.30
N ASP A 74 4.41 -8.04 -16.69
CA ASP A 74 4.85 -9.27 -16.01
C ASP A 74 5.28 -9.00 -14.57
N THR A 75 5.94 -7.88 -14.29
CA THR A 75 6.28 -7.45 -12.92
C THR A 75 5.00 -7.21 -12.10
N LEU A 76 4.09 -6.35 -12.57
CA LEU A 76 2.86 -6.05 -11.83
C LEU A 76 1.96 -7.26 -11.65
N ARG A 77 1.90 -8.15 -12.65
CA ARG A 77 1.20 -9.43 -12.57
C ARG A 77 1.80 -10.31 -11.47
N SER A 78 3.13 -10.37 -11.40
CA SER A 78 3.82 -11.16 -10.38
C SER A 78 3.58 -10.60 -8.99
N ASP A 79 3.62 -9.28 -8.83
CA ASP A 79 3.29 -8.60 -7.57
C ASP A 79 1.83 -8.86 -7.16
N PHE A 80 0.90 -8.79 -8.12
CA PHE A 80 -0.52 -9.09 -7.88
C PHE A 80 -0.72 -10.55 -7.45
N MET A 81 -0.07 -11.49 -8.12
CA MET A 81 -0.12 -12.91 -7.75
C MET A 81 0.50 -13.18 -6.39
N MET A 82 1.58 -12.49 -6.03
CA MET A 82 2.18 -12.60 -4.70
C MET A 82 1.26 -12.01 -3.63
N ALA A 83 0.66 -10.85 -3.88
CA ALA A 83 -0.20 -10.16 -2.91
C ALA A 83 -1.53 -10.90 -2.64
N PHE A 84 -2.14 -11.50 -3.66
CA PHE A 84 -3.48 -12.11 -3.54
C PHE A 84 -3.51 -13.63 -3.75
N GLY A 85 -2.35 -14.23 -4.04
CA GLY A 85 -2.21 -15.68 -4.21
C GLY A 85 -2.37 -16.43 -2.91
N LYS A 86 -2.34 -17.76 -3.01
CA LYS A 86 -2.27 -18.63 -1.84
C LYS A 86 -0.83 -18.67 -1.35
N TRP A 87 -0.63 -18.39 -0.07
CA TRP A 87 0.67 -18.50 0.58
C TRP A 87 0.81 -19.91 1.18
N GLU A 88 2.03 -20.46 1.12
CA GLU A 88 2.35 -21.76 1.71
C GLU A 88 2.65 -21.66 3.22
N PHE A 89 2.70 -20.44 3.76
CA PHE A 89 2.92 -20.13 5.16
C PHE A 89 1.96 -19.03 5.62
N ASP A 90 1.74 -18.96 6.94
CA ASP A 90 1.03 -17.84 7.57
C ASP A 90 2.05 -16.78 8.00
N PRO A 91 1.96 -15.53 7.50
CA PRO A 91 2.81 -14.44 7.94
C PRO A 91 2.79 -14.21 9.46
N LEU A 92 1.69 -14.55 10.14
CA LEU A 92 1.54 -14.40 11.58
C LEU A 92 2.29 -15.47 12.40
N GLU A 93 2.76 -16.54 11.76
CA GLU A 93 3.56 -17.60 12.39
C GLU A 93 5.08 -17.36 12.24
N LEU A 94 5.48 -16.23 11.66
CA LEU A 94 6.89 -15.91 11.47
C LEU A 94 7.61 -15.63 12.79
N SER A 95 8.71 -16.32 13.02
CA SER A 95 9.66 -16.01 14.09
C SER A 95 10.62 -14.89 13.64
N ASN A 96 11.17 -14.14 14.62
CA ASN A 96 12.16 -13.10 14.33
C ASN A 96 13.36 -13.72 13.58
N PRO A 97 13.60 -13.34 12.31
CA PRO A 97 14.68 -13.93 11.51
C PRO A 97 16.07 -13.45 11.91
N TYR A 98 16.18 -12.38 12.70
CA TYR A 98 17.45 -11.72 13.04
C TYR A 98 18.02 -12.12 14.41
N GLY A 99 17.42 -13.10 15.10
CA GLY A 99 18.04 -13.76 16.27
C GLY A 99 18.39 -12.84 17.46
N GLY A 100 17.77 -11.66 17.60
CA GLY A 100 18.08 -10.69 18.67
C GLY A 100 17.99 -9.23 18.20
N ASN A 101 18.78 -8.35 18.82
CA ASN A 101 18.84 -6.89 18.54
C ASN A 101 19.79 -6.52 17.38
N GLU A 102 20.18 -7.46 16.51
CA GLU A 102 21.10 -7.17 15.40
C GLU A 102 20.42 -6.40 14.26
N SER A 103 19.10 -6.55 14.13
CA SER A 103 18.28 -5.82 13.17
C SER A 103 16.85 -5.76 13.68
N SER A 104 16.10 -4.77 13.20
CA SER A 104 14.70 -4.57 13.51
C SER A 104 13.85 -4.61 12.24
N VAL A 105 12.57 -4.96 12.41
CA VAL A 105 11.56 -4.85 11.37
C VAL A 105 10.51 -3.88 11.86
N HIS A 106 10.10 -2.98 11.00
CA HIS A 106 9.18 -1.92 11.36
C HIS A 106 8.01 -1.87 10.39
N ILE A 107 6.84 -1.54 10.91
CA ILE A 107 5.64 -1.26 10.12
C ILE A 107 5.17 0.15 10.46
N TRP A 108 5.04 1.02 9.45
CA TRP A 108 4.39 2.32 9.58
C TRP A 108 3.03 2.25 8.91
N GLN A 109 1.97 2.61 9.63
CA GLN A 109 0.60 2.60 9.15
C GLN A 109 -0.06 3.96 9.35
N GLY A 110 -0.74 4.45 8.31
CA GLY A 110 -1.62 5.60 8.43
C GLY A 110 -2.93 5.22 9.12
N CYS A 111 -3.34 5.95 10.17
CA CYS A 111 -4.59 5.68 10.88
C CYS A 111 -5.85 6.06 10.06
N GLU A 112 -5.70 6.91 9.05
CA GLU A 112 -6.76 7.29 8.11
C GLU A 112 -6.65 6.55 6.76
N ASP A 113 -5.85 5.47 6.69
CA ASP A 113 -5.81 4.60 5.52
C ASP A 113 -7.16 3.92 5.32
N LYS A 114 -7.74 4.12 4.13
CA LYS A 114 -9.05 3.56 3.74
C LYS A 114 -8.93 2.33 2.86
N VAL A 115 -7.72 1.98 2.45
CA VAL A 115 -7.40 0.78 1.65
C VAL A 115 -7.07 -0.37 2.58
N VAL A 116 -6.22 -0.13 3.58
CA VAL A 116 -5.81 -1.12 4.59
C VAL A 116 -6.23 -0.64 5.97
N PRO A 117 -7.20 -1.29 6.64
CA PRO A 117 -7.64 -0.90 7.97
C PRO A 117 -6.50 -0.98 8.99
N VAL A 118 -6.35 0.06 9.81
CA VAL A 118 -5.32 0.13 10.86
C VAL A 118 -5.42 -1.02 11.86
N GLU A 119 -6.64 -1.53 12.09
CA GLU A 119 -6.91 -2.66 12.98
C GLU A 119 -6.17 -3.93 12.53
N LEU A 120 -5.97 -4.11 11.21
CA LEU A 120 -5.22 -5.25 10.69
C LEU A 120 -3.76 -5.19 11.16
N GLN A 121 -3.12 -4.03 11.05
CA GLN A 121 -1.71 -3.89 11.45
C GLN A 121 -1.53 -3.94 12.96
N ARG A 122 -2.49 -3.39 13.73
CA ARG A 122 -2.54 -3.58 15.19
C ARG A 122 -2.63 -5.05 15.59
N TYR A 123 -3.42 -5.84 14.85
CA TYR A 123 -3.51 -7.28 15.08
C TYR A 123 -2.18 -7.97 14.75
N VAL A 124 -1.58 -7.67 13.58
CA VAL A 124 -0.27 -8.21 13.19
C VAL A 124 0.79 -7.91 14.24
N SER A 125 0.91 -6.66 14.70
CA SER A 125 1.89 -6.28 15.72
C SER A 125 1.65 -6.96 17.06
N SER A 126 0.40 -7.28 17.40
CA SER A 126 0.08 -8.03 18.63
C SER A 126 0.52 -9.49 18.56
N GLN A 127 0.51 -10.10 17.37
CA GLN A 127 0.94 -11.48 17.15
C GLN A 127 2.45 -11.59 16.96
N LEU A 128 3.07 -10.56 16.37
CA LEU A 128 4.49 -10.51 16.04
C LEU A 128 5.19 -9.40 16.86
N PRO A 129 5.45 -9.61 18.17
CA PRO A 129 5.97 -8.57 19.06
C PRO A 129 7.41 -8.13 18.73
N TRP A 130 8.08 -8.83 17.82
CA TRP A 130 9.40 -8.47 17.30
C TRP A 130 9.33 -7.41 16.19
N ILE A 131 8.13 -7.05 15.71
CA ILE A 131 7.92 -5.95 14.78
C ILE A 131 7.67 -4.66 15.56
N GLU A 132 8.45 -3.62 15.26
CA GLU A 132 8.20 -2.28 15.76
C GLU A 132 7.09 -1.61 14.96
N TYR A 133 5.94 -1.40 15.59
CA TYR A 133 4.77 -0.83 14.94
C TYR A 133 4.61 0.67 15.25
N HIS A 134 4.39 1.46 14.20
CA HIS A 134 4.34 2.91 14.23
C HIS A 134 3.05 3.41 13.56
N GLU A 135 2.31 4.27 14.26
CA GLU A 135 1.08 4.86 13.75
C GLU A 135 1.26 6.33 13.36
N VAL A 136 0.79 6.66 12.15
CA VAL A 136 0.72 8.04 11.65
C VAL A 136 -0.73 8.48 11.77
N ILE A 137 -1.03 9.21 12.85
CA ILE A 137 -2.40 9.55 13.29
C ILE A 137 -3.24 10.21 12.18
N ASP A 138 -2.63 11.04 11.37
CA ASP A 138 -3.24 11.79 10.26
C ASP A 138 -2.78 11.27 8.88
N GLY A 139 -2.19 10.07 8.87
CA GLY A 139 -1.65 9.38 7.71
C GLY A 139 -2.73 8.60 6.97
N GLY A 140 -2.79 8.75 5.65
CA GLY A 140 -3.60 7.93 4.77
C GLY A 140 -2.81 6.76 4.18
N HIS A 141 -3.15 6.32 2.97
CA HIS A 141 -2.47 5.23 2.28
C HIS A 141 -1.09 5.65 1.72
N LEU A 142 -0.87 6.95 1.49
CA LEU A 142 0.31 7.48 0.81
C LEU A 142 1.32 8.11 1.76
N ILE A 143 1.40 7.62 3.01
CA ILE A 143 2.25 8.19 4.06
C ILE A 143 3.72 8.37 3.64
N ILE A 144 4.25 7.50 2.77
CA ILE A 144 5.64 7.57 2.29
C ILE A 144 5.97 8.89 1.56
N HIS A 145 4.95 9.58 1.05
CA HIS A 145 5.10 10.86 0.35
C HIS A 145 4.92 12.07 1.26
N TYR A 146 4.65 11.86 2.55
CA TYR A 146 4.43 12.96 3.49
C TYR A 146 5.77 13.57 3.87
N LYS A 147 5.84 14.90 3.81
CA LYS A 147 7.07 15.64 4.08
C LYS A 147 7.61 15.29 5.48
N GLY A 148 8.86 14.81 5.52
CA GLY A 148 9.57 14.47 6.75
C GLY A 148 9.33 13.04 7.26
N LEU A 149 8.27 12.35 6.81
CA LEU A 149 8.03 10.98 7.29
C LEU A 149 9.06 10.01 6.73
N PHE A 150 9.40 10.09 5.44
CA PHE A 150 10.42 9.23 4.85
C PHE A 150 11.79 9.41 5.53
N ASP A 151 12.18 10.66 5.84
CA ASP A 151 13.41 10.93 6.61
C ASP A 151 13.35 10.33 8.01
N THR A 152 12.19 10.42 8.68
CA THR A 152 11.96 9.79 9.99
C THR A 152 12.12 8.27 9.90
N ILE A 153 11.51 7.62 8.90
CA ILE A 153 11.62 6.17 8.68
C ILE A 153 13.09 5.78 8.49
N LEU A 154 13.84 6.50 7.64
CA LEU A 154 15.26 6.22 7.42
C LEU A 154 16.09 6.41 8.69
N ARG A 155 15.82 7.44 9.49
CA ARG A 155 16.50 7.66 10.77
C ARG A 155 16.22 6.56 11.77
N SER A 156 14.97 6.11 11.89
CA SER A 156 14.63 4.99 12.75
C SER A 156 15.33 3.70 12.31
N LEU A 157 15.34 3.40 11.01
CA LEU A 157 15.98 2.19 10.47
C LEU A 157 17.52 2.21 10.54
N LEU A 158 18.16 3.37 10.34
CA LEU A 158 19.62 3.47 10.23
C LEU A 158 20.31 3.91 11.53
N LEU A 159 19.62 4.69 12.36
CA LEU A 159 20.18 5.32 13.57
C LEU A 159 19.51 4.85 14.85
N GLY A 160 18.38 4.12 14.77
CA GLY A 160 17.60 3.72 15.95
C GLY A 160 16.96 4.92 16.68
N GLU A 161 16.81 6.07 16.00
CA GLU A 161 16.14 7.24 16.57
C GLU A 161 14.63 6.97 16.68
N GLU A 162 14.03 7.27 17.84
CA GLU A 162 12.57 7.23 17.98
C GLU A 162 11.92 8.19 16.97
N ALA A 163 10.71 7.85 16.52
CA ALA A 163 9.92 8.61 15.53
C ALA A 163 9.40 9.95 16.10
N VAL A 164 10.27 10.78 16.66
CA VAL A 164 9.97 12.06 17.33
C VAL A 164 9.81 13.21 16.32
N SER A 165 10.19 13.00 15.05
CA SER A 165 10.29 14.09 14.07
C SER A 165 8.98 14.41 13.31
N TYR A 166 8.06 13.45 13.21
CA TYR A 166 6.81 13.70 12.50
C TYR A 166 5.85 14.53 13.37
N ARG A 167 5.64 15.78 12.99
CA ARG A 167 4.59 16.63 13.58
C ARG A 167 3.33 16.55 12.72
N PRO A 168 2.23 16.00 13.26
CA PRO A 168 0.94 16.06 12.62
C PRO A 168 0.57 17.51 12.25
N LYS A 169 -0.04 17.77 11.09
CA LYS A 169 -0.67 19.10 10.91
C LYS A 169 -1.78 19.23 11.97
N PRO A 170 -1.98 20.41 12.57
CA PRO A 170 -3.10 20.63 13.48
C PRO A 170 -4.41 20.24 12.80
N LEU A 171 -5.27 19.52 13.54
CA LEU A 171 -6.64 19.24 13.10
C LEU A 171 -7.34 20.58 12.86
N THR A 172 -7.57 20.95 11.60
CA THR A 172 -8.46 22.07 11.29
C THR A 172 -9.87 21.62 11.65
N PRO A 173 -10.59 22.33 12.54
CA PRO A 173 -11.96 21.96 12.89
C PRO A 173 -12.79 21.98 11.61
N LYS A 174 -13.38 20.83 11.27
CA LYS A 174 -14.38 20.74 10.20
C LYS A 174 -15.57 21.55 10.67
N PHE A 175 -15.74 22.76 10.13
CA PHE A 175 -16.96 23.52 10.33
C PHE A 175 -18.11 22.66 9.80
N VAL A 176 -18.96 22.21 10.72
CA VAL A 176 -20.24 21.61 10.39
C VAL A 176 -21.10 22.74 9.83
N SER A 177 -21.28 22.77 8.51
CA SER A 177 -22.27 23.60 7.82
C SER A 177 -23.47 22.76 7.45
#